data_AF-A0A3N6MZG2-F1
#
_entry.id   AF-A0A3N6MZG2-F1
#
_cell.length_a   1.000
_cell.length_b   1.000
_cell.length_c   1.000
_cell.angle_alpha   90.00
_cell.angle_beta   90.00
_cell.angle_gamma   90.00
#
_symmetry.space_group_name_H-M   'P 1'
#
loop_
_entity.id
_entity.type
_entity.pdbx_description
1 polymer ?
#
loop_
_entity_poly.entity_id
_entity_poly.type
_entity_poly.pdbx_seq_one_letter_code
_entity_poly.pdbx_strand_id
1 'polypeptide(L)'
;MIGIVSSTDQINNGLVNSENQALIDRQEDIAEFVNTGGGLLGKTQDGLNDSWAYVSEIADIDPIETSFSSVDVTEAGKELGLTQSGMDGWCCYHESFEEDSIPEFLEVLIRNEQRSERPPAAIGGDQVVIQTAVDLEIMTPSVVETGSFTDLEFSLANRSDESGGDIRLEIEISGEDGISEGEVEFARRDDLKEVDGKLVGEITDEPIEFPPDVNIDLTRDLAFNSTGSYDLEITVVDDESDEAVVTLPFGIRSVDTGDELEICEG
;
A
#
# COMPACT_ATOMS: atom_id res chain seq x y z
N MET A 1 -10.42 -5.59 -7.80
CA MET A 1 -10.66 -4.92 -9.09
C MET A 1 -11.75 -3.89 -8.92
N ILE A 2 -11.56 -2.70 -9.49
CA ILE A 2 -12.59 -1.66 -9.60
C ILE A 2 -13.19 -1.75 -11.00
N GLY A 3 -14.52 -1.86 -11.09
CA GLY A 3 -15.24 -1.82 -12.35
C GLY A 3 -16.03 -0.53 -12.48
N ILE A 4 -15.71 0.30 -13.47
CA ILE A 4 -16.46 1.52 -13.80
C ILE A 4 -17.44 1.20 -14.94
N VAL A 5 -18.73 1.38 -14.65
CA VAL A 5 -19.82 1.10 -15.59
C VAL A 5 -19.85 2.11 -16.73
N SER A 6 -20.47 1.76 -17.86
CA SER A 6 -20.63 2.69 -18.97
C SER A 6 -21.47 3.90 -18.58
N SER A 7 -21.29 5.02 -19.28
CA SER A 7 -22.10 6.23 -19.08
C SER A 7 -23.58 6.02 -19.39
N THR A 8 -24.43 6.91 -18.86
CA THR A 8 -25.88 6.93 -19.12
C THR A 8 -26.27 7.10 -20.59
N ASP A 9 -25.40 7.72 -21.39
CA ASP A 9 -25.63 7.89 -22.83
C ASP A 9 -25.40 6.58 -23.61
N GLN A 10 -24.68 5.62 -23.01
CA GLN A 10 -24.41 4.29 -23.58
C GLN A 10 -25.35 3.21 -23.04
N ILE A 11 -25.72 3.29 -21.75
CA ILE A 11 -26.60 2.30 -21.09
C ILE A 11 -27.65 2.96 -20.19
N ASN A 12 -28.80 2.29 -20.04
CA ASN A 12 -29.78 2.70 -19.04
C ASN A 12 -29.20 2.55 -17.62
N ASN A 13 -29.29 3.61 -16.82
CA ASN A 13 -28.71 3.69 -15.46
C ASN A 13 -27.18 3.54 -15.44
N GLY A 14 -26.50 4.03 -16.48
CA GLY A 14 -25.05 4.18 -16.50
C GLY A 14 -24.57 5.33 -15.61
N LEU A 15 -23.28 5.64 -15.72
CA LEU A 15 -22.63 6.73 -15.00
C LEU A 15 -23.13 8.10 -15.49
N VAL A 16 -23.46 9.02 -14.56
CA VAL A 16 -23.76 10.43 -14.88
C VAL A 16 -22.60 11.36 -14.54
N ASN A 17 -22.62 12.59 -15.04
CA ASN A 17 -21.55 13.58 -14.80
C ASN A 17 -21.21 13.81 -13.33
N SER A 18 -22.21 13.83 -12.43
CA SER A 18 -21.94 14.00 -11.00
C SER A 18 -21.24 12.79 -10.37
N GLU A 19 -21.47 11.59 -10.90
CA GLU A 19 -20.82 10.36 -10.45
C GLU A 19 -19.42 10.25 -11.06
N ASN A 20 -19.23 10.66 -12.33
CA ASN A 20 -17.91 10.78 -12.92
C ASN A 20 -17.04 11.79 -12.16
N GLN A 21 -17.61 12.94 -11.77
CA GLN A 21 -16.89 13.90 -10.93
C GLN A 21 -16.50 13.29 -9.58
N ALA A 22 -17.38 12.49 -8.96
CA ALA A 22 -17.03 11.81 -7.71
C ALA A 22 -15.92 10.76 -7.87
N LEU A 23 -15.76 10.17 -9.06
CA LEU A 23 -14.60 9.33 -9.38
C LEU A 23 -13.33 10.18 -9.55
N ILE A 24 -13.42 11.30 -10.25
CA ILE A 24 -12.31 12.24 -10.44
C ILE A 24 -11.81 12.78 -9.09
N ASP A 25 -12.72 13.15 -8.19
CA ASP A 25 -12.40 13.60 -6.84
C ASP A 25 -11.70 12.52 -5.98
N ARG A 26 -11.71 11.25 -6.44
CA ARG A 26 -11.06 10.09 -5.82
C ARG A 26 -9.95 9.48 -6.69
N GLN A 27 -9.43 10.23 -7.66
CA GLN A 27 -8.40 9.75 -8.57
C GLN A 27 -7.14 9.26 -7.83
N GLU A 28 -6.79 9.87 -6.68
CA GLU A 28 -5.68 9.43 -5.82
C GLU A 28 -5.94 8.04 -5.22
N ASP A 29 -7.11 7.79 -4.63
CA ASP A 29 -7.48 6.47 -4.10
C ASP A 29 -7.48 5.39 -5.20
N ILE A 30 -7.92 5.75 -6.41
CA ILE A 30 -7.96 4.83 -7.56
C ILE A 30 -6.53 4.52 -8.01
N ALA A 31 -5.65 5.52 -8.03
CA ALA A 31 -4.24 5.33 -8.34
C ALA A 31 -3.55 4.43 -7.33
N GLU A 32 -3.76 4.67 -6.03
CA GLU A 32 -3.23 3.80 -4.96
C GLU A 32 -3.73 2.36 -5.10
N PHE A 33 -5.03 2.16 -5.35
CA PHE A 33 -5.59 0.83 -5.57
C PHE A 33 -4.96 0.12 -6.78
N VAL A 34 -4.76 0.82 -7.89
CA VAL A 34 -4.17 0.23 -9.10
C VAL A 34 -2.68 -0.08 -8.88
N ASN A 35 -1.93 0.84 -8.28
CA ASN A 35 -0.50 0.70 -8.00
C ASN A 35 -0.19 -0.44 -7.01
N THR A 36 -1.14 -0.82 -6.15
CA THR A 36 -1.00 -1.94 -5.21
C THR A 36 -1.36 -3.31 -5.82
N GLY A 37 -1.41 -3.42 -7.15
CA GLY A 37 -1.79 -4.63 -7.89
C GLY A 37 -3.29 -4.78 -8.12
N GLY A 38 -4.05 -3.71 -7.95
CA GLY A 38 -5.45 -3.67 -8.29
C GLY A 38 -5.70 -3.56 -9.79
N GLY A 39 -6.64 -4.34 -10.30
CA GLY A 39 -7.15 -4.16 -11.67
C GLY A 39 -8.18 -3.04 -11.78
N LEU A 40 -8.11 -2.23 -12.83
CA LEU A 40 -9.12 -1.24 -13.20
C LEU A 40 -9.79 -1.61 -14.53
N LEU A 41 -11.11 -1.72 -14.49
CA LEU A 41 -11.91 -2.03 -15.68
C LEU A 41 -12.89 -0.89 -15.92
N GLY A 42 -12.53 0.04 -16.80
CA GLY A 42 -13.45 1.07 -17.28
C GLY A 42 -14.20 0.61 -18.54
N LYS A 43 -15.52 0.81 -18.56
CA LYS A 43 -16.34 0.65 -19.78
C LYS A 43 -16.46 1.98 -20.53
N THR A 44 -17.12 2.00 -21.70
CA THR A 44 -17.31 3.20 -22.53
C THR A 44 -17.88 4.40 -21.73
N GLN A 45 -17.19 5.54 -21.76
CA GLN A 45 -17.53 6.76 -20.99
C GLN A 45 -18.04 7.93 -21.85
N ASP A 46 -18.61 7.66 -23.03
CA ASP A 46 -19.11 8.69 -23.96
C ASP A 46 -20.22 9.58 -23.34
N GLY A 47 -20.26 10.86 -23.72
CA GLY A 47 -21.27 11.83 -23.23
C GLY A 47 -21.00 12.40 -21.82
N LEU A 48 -19.94 11.97 -21.14
CA LEU A 48 -19.49 12.56 -19.88
C LEU A 48 -18.52 13.73 -20.13
N ASN A 49 -18.54 14.69 -19.22
CA ASN A 49 -17.48 15.69 -19.11
C ASN A 49 -16.23 15.01 -18.53
N ASP A 50 -15.07 15.32 -19.09
CA ASP A 50 -13.77 14.81 -18.61
C ASP A 50 -13.80 13.28 -18.43
N SER A 51 -14.34 12.59 -19.44
CA SER A 51 -14.33 11.13 -19.53
C SER A 51 -12.90 10.62 -19.31
N TRP A 52 -12.72 9.67 -18.38
CA TRP A 52 -11.42 9.11 -18.00
C TRP A 52 -10.50 10.00 -17.15
N ALA A 53 -10.89 11.23 -16.77
CA ALA A 53 -10.03 12.05 -15.90
C ALA A 53 -9.74 11.39 -14.53
N TYR A 54 -10.60 10.47 -14.07
CA TYR A 54 -10.39 9.71 -12.84
C TYR A 54 -9.18 8.74 -12.89
N VAL A 55 -8.59 8.51 -14.06
CA VAL A 55 -7.33 7.75 -14.21
C VAL A 55 -6.13 8.61 -14.54
N SER A 56 -6.28 9.93 -14.59
CA SER A 56 -5.20 10.84 -15.03
C SER A 56 -3.95 10.82 -14.15
N GLU A 57 -4.09 10.46 -12.87
CA GLU A 57 -2.95 10.25 -11.95
C GLU A 57 -2.25 8.89 -12.15
N ILE A 58 -2.88 7.96 -12.88
CA ILE A 58 -2.31 6.65 -13.23
C ILE A 58 -1.64 6.73 -14.60
N ALA A 59 -2.38 7.19 -15.60
CA ALA A 59 -1.94 7.20 -16.99
C ALA A 59 -2.73 8.24 -17.79
N ASP A 60 -2.07 8.81 -18.79
CA ASP A 60 -2.74 9.64 -19.81
C ASP A 60 -3.40 8.73 -20.84
N ILE A 61 -4.56 8.16 -20.46
CA ILE A 61 -5.27 7.17 -21.26
C ILE A 61 -5.96 7.81 -22.46
N ASP A 62 -5.61 7.34 -23.65
CA ASP A 62 -6.22 7.74 -24.90
C ASP A 62 -7.21 6.66 -25.40
N PRO A 63 -8.53 6.83 -25.18
CA PRO A 63 -9.51 5.85 -25.62
C PRO A 63 -9.67 5.86 -27.15
N ILE A 64 -9.65 4.67 -27.74
CA ILE A 64 -9.91 4.41 -29.16
C ILE A 64 -10.96 3.31 -29.31
N GLU A 65 -11.86 3.47 -30.27
CA GLU A 65 -12.99 2.57 -30.53
C GLU A 65 -13.92 2.34 -29.32
N THR A 66 -15.16 2.79 -29.42
CA THR A 66 -16.09 2.84 -28.28
C THR A 66 -17.07 1.68 -28.18
N SER A 67 -17.03 0.73 -29.12
CA SER A 67 -18.01 -0.36 -29.15
C SER A 67 -17.48 -1.64 -29.78
N PHE A 68 -17.14 -2.60 -28.93
CA PHE A 68 -16.89 -3.99 -29.30
C PHE A 68 -17.57 -4.94 -28.31
N SER A 69 -17.78 -6.18 -28.75
CA SER A 69 -18.53 -7.19 -28.01
C SER A 69 -17.72 -8.44 -27.69
N SER A 70 -16.50 -8.57 -28.23
CA SER A 70 -15.62 -9.72 -28.00
C SER A 70 -14.31 -9.24 -27.41
N VAL A 71 -13.88 -9.92 -26.37
CA VAL A 71 -12.72 -9.60 -25.57
C VAL A 71 -11.86 -10.84 -25.40
N ASP A 72 -10.57 -10.65 -25.26
CA ASP A 72 -9.64 -11.68 -24.85
C ASP A 72 -9.10 -11.34 -23.47
N VAL A 73 -9.32 -12.22 -22.50
CA VAL A 73 -8.65 -12.10 -21.19
C VAL A 73 -7.19 -12.54 -21.34
N THR A 74 -6.26 -11.66 -21.00
CA THR A 74 -4.81 -11.94 -21.04
C THR A 74 -4.39 -12.85 -19.88
N GLU A 75 -3.11 -13.22 -19.79
CA GLU A 75 -2.64 -14.01 -18.65
C GLU A 75 -2.68 -13.20 -17.34
N ALA A 76 -2.17 -11.96 -17.37
CA ALA A 76 -2.32 -10.96 -16.31
C ALA A 76 -3.77 -10.84 -15.80
N GLY A 77 -4.73 -10.74 -16.70
CA GLY A 77 -6.14 -10.71 -16.34
C GLY A 77 -6.59 -11.96 -15.58
N LYS A 78 -6.15 -13.15 -16.00
CA LYS A 78 -6.49 -14.42 -15.32
C LYS A 78 -5.86 -14.54 -13.94
N GLU A 79 -4.65 -14.03 -13.77
CA GLU A 79 -3.96 -14.01 -12.47
C GLU A 79 -4.72 -13.15 -11.45
N LEU A 80 -5.35 -12.06 -11.89
CA LEU A 80 -6.29 -11.26 -11.10
C LEU A 80 -7.70 -11.88 -10.97
N GLY A 81 -7.89 -13.12 -11.44
CA GLY A 81 -9.15 -13.87 -11.32
C GLY A 81 -10.18 -13.57 -12.40
N LEU A 82 -9.83 -12.85 -13.47
CA LEU A 82 -10.72 -12.71 -14.62
C LEU A 82 -10.87 -14.06 -15.34
N THR A 83 -12.08 -14.33 -15.82
CA THR A 83 -12.34 -15.50 -16.65
C THR A 83 -12.98 -15.05 -17.95
N GLN A 84 -12.62 -15.72 -19.05
CA GLN A 84 -13.22 -15.47 -20.36
C GLN A 84 -14.75 -15.51 -20.28
N SER A 85 -15.30 -16.56 -19.65
CA SER A 85 -16.74 -16.70 -19.45
C SER A 85 -17.39 -15.59 -18.62
N GLY A 86 -16.65 -14.97 -17.69
CA GLY A 86 -17.14 -13.84 -16.91
C GLY A 86 -17.19 -12.55 -17.71
N MET A 87 -16.24 -12.37 -18.63
CA MET A 87 -16.12 -11.20 -19.49
C MET A 87 -16.99 -11.30 -20.75
N ASP A 88 -17.27 -12.50 -21.25
CA ASP A 88 -18.22 -12.73 -22.36
C ASP A 88 -19.64 -12.21 -22.05
N GLY A 89 -19.99 -12.12 -20.76
CA GLY A 89 -21.26 -11.54 -20.29
C GLY A 89 -21.28 -10.01 -20.22
N TRP A 90 -20.12 -9.35 -20.42
CA TRP A 90 -19.94 -7.90 -20.30
C TRP A 90 -20.09 -7.17 -21.64
N CYS A 91 -20.90 -7.65 -22.58
CA CYS A 91 -21.13 -6.97 -23.86
C CYS A 91 -21.95 -5.64 -23.69
N CYS A 92 -21.94 -4.63 -24.57
CA CYS A 92 -21.23 -4.37 -25.84
C CYS A 92 -20.65 -2.94 -25.86
N TYR A 93 -20.32 -2.39 -24.69
CA TYR A 93 -19.96 -0.98 -24.53
C TYR A 93 -18.62 -0.90 -23.82
N HIS A 94 -17.58 -1.24 -24.57
CA HIS A 94 -16.19 -1.11 -24.14
C HIS A 94 -15.45 -0.14 -25.04
N GLU A 95 -14.51 0.57 -24.43
CA GLU A 95 -13.47 1.33 -25.12
C GLU A 95 -12.18 0.52 -25.13
N SER A 96 -11.41 0.66 -26.21
CA SER A 96 -10.00 0.25 -26.21
C SER A 96 -9.12 1.47 -25.93
N PHE A 97 -7.83 1.26 -25.71
CA PHE A 97 -6.84 2.32 -25.50
C PHE A 97 -5.76 2.26 -26.57
N GLU A 98 -5.11 3.39 -26.85
CA GLU A 98 -3.86 3.36 -27.63
C GLU A 98 -2.80 2.57 -26.85
N GLU A 99 -2.10 1.63 -27.49
CA GLU A 99 -1.10 0.80 -26.80
C GLU A 99 0.01 1.66 -26.16
N ASP A 100 0.43 2.72 -26.85
CA ASP A 100 1.47 3.65 -26.39
C ASP A 100 1.02 4.56 -25.23
N SER A 101 -0.29 4.60 -24.92
CA SER A 101 -0.84 5.35 -23.78
C SER A 101 -0.76 4.58 -22.46
N ILE A 102 -0.36 3.30 -22.50
CA ILE A 102 -0.26 2.44 -21.33
C ILE A 102 1.19 2.46 -20.81
N PRO A 103 1.43 3.02 -19.61
CA PRO A 103 2.75 2.98 -18.98
C PRO A 103 3.24 1.54 -18.72
N GLU A 104 4.56 1.35 -18.71
CA GLU A 104 5.17 0.01 -18.56
C GLU A 104 4.85 -0.70 -17.23
N PHE A 105 4.47 0.04 -16.19
CA PHE A 105 4.08 -0.51 -14.89
C PHE A 105 2.64 -1.05 -14.84
N LEU A 106 1.85 -0.84 -15.91
CA LEU A 106 0.51 -1.37 -16.04
C LEU A 106 0.53 -2.60 -16.95
N GLU A 107 -0.21 -3.63 -16.56
CA GLU A 107 -0.48 -4.78 -17.38
C GLU A 107 -1.82 -4.65 -18.12
N VAL A 108 -1.84 -5.08 -19.38
CA VAL A 108 -3.07 -5.21 -20.14
C VAL A 108 -3.81 -6.46 -19.68
N LEU A 109 -4.98 -6.31 -19.04
CA LEU A 109 -5.78 -7.42 -18.50
C LEU A 109 -6.76 -8.01 -19.52
N ILE A 110 -7.25 -7.16 -20.42
CA ILE A 110 -8.22 -7.53 -21.46
C ILE A 110 -7.82 -6.84 -22.76
N ARG A 111 -7.95 -7.55 -23.89
CA ARG A 111 -7.77 -7.00 -25.24
C ARG A 111 -9.06 -7.09 -26.04
N ASN A 112 -9.26 -6.18 -26.98
CA ASN A 112 -10.36 -6.25 -27.95
C ASN A 112 -10.04 -7.32 -29.01
N GLU A 113 -10.74 -8.46 -28.97
CA GLU A 113 -10.52 -9.59 -29.88
C GLU A 113 -10.97 -9.27 -31.33
N GLN A 114 -11.89 -8.32 -31.51
CA GLN A 114 -12.50 -8.05 -32.80
C GLN A 114 -11.59 -7.30 -33.78
N ARG A 115 -10.53 -6.67 -33.27
CA ARG A 115 -9.53 -5.95 -34.07
C ARG A 115 -8.28 -6.78 -34.30
N SER A 116 -7.66 -6.61 -35.46
CA SER A 116 -6.44 -7.33 -35.84
C SER A 116 -5.25 -7.05 -34.93
N GLU A 117 -5.16 -5.83 -34.42
CA GLU A 117 -4.11 -5.28 -33.57
C GLU A 117 -4.38 -5.53 -32.08
N ARG A 118 -5.57 -6.03 -31.74
CA ARG A 118 -5.98 -6.43 -30.38
C ARG A 118 -5.61 -5.40 -29.31
N PRO A 119 -6.10 -4.16 -29.43
CA PRO A 119 -5.70 -3.08 -28.53
C PRO A 119 -6.15 -3.36 -27.09
N PRO A 120 -5.52 -2.74 -26.09
CA PRO A 120 -5.88 -2.86 -24.68
C PRO A 120 -7.31 -2.39 -24.44
N ALA A 121 -8.05 -3.09 -23.58
CA ALA A 121 -9.43 -2.79 -23.22
C ALA A 121 -9.64 -2.71 -21.70
N ALA A 122 -8.71 -3.28 -20.94
CA ALA A 122 -8.64 -3.15 -19.50
C ALA A 122 -7.19 -3.19 -19.07
N ILE A 123 -6.88 -2.42 -18.04
CA ILE A 123 -5.54 -2.28 -17.50
C ILE A 123 -5.57 -2.58 -16.01
N GLY A 124 -4.53 -3.22 -15.53
CA GLY A 124 -4.28 -3.35 -14.11
C GLY A 124 -2.92 -2.78 -13.83
N GLY A 125 -2.66 -2.41 -12.59
CA GLY A 125 -1.27 -2.44 -12.18
C GLY A 125 -0.78 -3.86 -12.39
N ASP A 126 0.46 -4.00 -12.82
CA ASP A 126 1.22 -5.10 -12.24
C ASP A 126 1.00 -5.01 -10.73
N GLN A 127 1.00 -6.13 -10.01
CA GLN A 127 1.34 -5.98 -8.61
C GLN A 127 2.75 -5.41 -8.67
N VAL A 128 2.88 -4.08 -8.56
CA VAL A 128 4.03 -3.51 -7.92
C VAL A 128 3.86 -4.04 -6.51
N VAL A 129 4.29 -5.28 -6.32
CA VAL A 129 5.13 -5.59 -5.20
C VAL A 129 6.25 -4.58 -5.45
N ILE A 130 6.03 -3.37 -4.93
CA ILE A 130 6.99 -2.90 -3.99
C ILE A 130 6.96 -4.05 -2.97
N GLN A 131 7.79 -5.09 -3.25
CA GLN A 131 8.83 -5.39 -2.30
C GLN A 131 9.33 -4.00 -2.10
N THR A 132 8.81 -3.32 -1.08
CA THR A 132 9.35 -2.03 -0.69
C THR A 132 10.82 -2.28 -0.84
N ALA A 133 11.51 -1.46 -1.64
CA ALA A 133 12.90 -1.74 -1.97
C ALA A 133 13.62 -2.18 -0.68
N VAL A 134 13.15 -1.69 0.46
CA VAL A 134 13.19 -2.24 1.81
C VAL A 134 12.01 -3.17 2.23
N ASP A 135 12.14 -4.50 2.40
CA ASP A 135 11.20 -5.29 3.21
C ASP A 135 11.45 -5.00 4.70
N LEU A 136 10.40 -4.75 5.50
CA LEU A 136 10.49 -4.59 6.96
C LEU A 136 9.52 -5.54 7.66
N GLU A 137 10.02 -6.37 8.57
CA GLU A 137 9.24 -7.26 9.43
C GLU A 137 9.57 -7.01 10.91
N ILE A 138 8.54 -7.06 11.77
CA ILE A 138 8.69 -6.94 13.23
C ILE A 138 8.35 -8.28 13.86
N MET A 139 9.28 -8.84 14.62
CA MET A 139 9.14 -10.16 15.26
C MET A 139 8.79 -10.08 16.76
N THR A 140 8.68 -8.85 17.28
CA THR A 140 8.40 -8.55 18.68
C THR A 140 7.07 -9.13 19.17
N PRO A 141 7.01 -9.63 20.43
CA PRO A 141 5.75 -9.99 21.08
C PRO A 141 4.76 -8.81 21.17
N SER A 142 3.48 -9.06 20.90
CA SER A 142 2.41 -8.07 21.06
C SER A 142 2.01 -7.80 22.52
N VAL A 143 2.57 -8.55 23.47
CA VAL A 143 2.32 -8.40 24.91
C VAL A 143 3.65 -8.44 25.67
N VAL A 144 3.88 -7.43 26.51
CA VAL A 144 5.11 -7.23 27.27
C VAL A 144 4.82 -6.96 28.75
N GLU A 145 5.79 -7.24 29.61
CA GLU A 145 5.70 -6.95 31.03
C GLU A 145 6.05 -5.47 31.31
N THR A 146 5.22 -4.80 32.10
CA THR A 146 5.45 -3.42 32.52
C THR A 146 6.73 -3.28 33.35
N GLY A 147 7.58 -2.30 33.01
CA GLY A 147 8.83 -2.01 33.69
C GLY A 147 9.99 -2.96 33.35
N SER A 148 9.77 -3.93 32.47
CA SER A 148 10.78 -4.84 31.94
C SER A 148 11.20 -4.40 30.54
N PHE A 149 12.49 -4.51 30.24
CA PHE A 149 12.99 -4.34 28.87
C PHE A 149 12.56 -5.54 28.02
N THR A 150 12.03 -5.24 26.85
CA THR A 150 11.70 -6.21 25.80
C THR A 150 12.50 -5.90 24.56
N ASP A 151 13.01 -6.94 23.92
CA ASP A 151 13.74 -6.85 22.67
C ASP A 151 12.73 -6.61 21.53
N LEU A 152 12.81 -5.43 20.89
CA LEU A 152 12.17 -5.19 19.61
C LEU A 152 13.07 -5.77 18.51
N GLU A 153 12.59 -6.80 17.82
CA GLU A 153 13.34 -7.46 16.74
C GLU A 153 12.77 -7.05 15.39
N PHE A 154 13.68 -6.63 14.49
CA PHE A 154 13.36 -6.19 13.13
C PHE A 154 14.18 -6.97 12.12
N SER A 155 13.55 -7.36 11.01
CA SER A 155 14.25 -7.83 9.82
C SER A 155 14.03 -6.85 8.68
N LEU A 156 15.13 -6.43 8.07
CA LEU A 156 15.17 -5.41 7.04
C LEU A 156 15.88 -5.96 5.81
N ALA A 157 15.31 -5.83 4.62
CA ALA A 157 15.99 -6.35 3.42
C ALA A 157 15.89 -5.41 2.22
N ASN A 158 17.03 -5.15 1.55
CA ASN A 158 16.97 -4.48 0.26
C ASN A 158 16.66 -5.52 -0.82
N ARG A 159 15.53 -5.37 -1.49
CA ARG A 159 15.04 -6.20 -2.60
C ARG A 159 15.15 -5.51 -3.96
N SER A 160 15.61 -4.26 -4.00
CA SER A 160 15.85 -3.56 -5.26
C SER A 160 17.17 -3.98 -5.91
N ASP A 161 17.22 -3.85 -7.23
CA ASP A 161 18.41 -4.10 -8.04
C ASP A 161 19.42 -2.92 -7.98
N GLU A 162 19.08 -1.83 -7.30
CA GLU A 162 19.88 -0.62 -7.17
C GLU A 162 20.32 -0.38 -5.72
N SER A 163 21.46 0.29 -5.53
CA SER A 163 21.85 0.70 -4.18
C SER A 163 20.94 1.84 -3.76
N GLY A 164 20.23 1.68 -2.64
CA GLY A 164 19.54 2.79 -2.00
C GLY A 164 20.54 3.79 -1.42
N GLY A 165 20.03 4.94 -0.99
CA GLY A 165 20.76 5.78 -0.04
C GLY A 165 20.97 5.04 1.27
N ASP A 166 21.86 5.56 2.12
CA ASP A 166 21.98 5.06 3.48
C ASP A 166 20.65 5.32 4.21
N ILE A 167 20.24 4.40 5.07
CA ILE A 167 18.94 4.46 5.75
C ILE A 167 19.08 4.52 7.27
N ARG A 168 18.08 5.10 7.92
CA ARG A 168 17.91 5.05 9.37
C ARG A 168 16.51 4.61 9.73
N LEU A 169 16.35 4.04 10.92
CA LEU A 169 15.04 3.61 11.41
C LEU A 169 14.58 4.57 12.50
N GLU A 170 13.40 5.12 12.34
CA GLU A 170 12.73 5.95 13.33
C GLU A 170 11.54 5.20 13.95
N ILE A 171 11.24 5.52 15.19
CA ILE A 171 10.07 5.01 15.92
C ILE A 171 9.20 6.18 16.36
N GLU A 172 7.91 6.01 16.21
CA GLU A 172 6.88 6.82 16.84
C GLU A 172 6.00 5.93 17.72
N ILE A 173 5.65 6.40 18.91
CA ILE A 173 4.84 5.67 19.88
C ILE A 173 3.71 6.56 20.37
N SER A 174 2.50 6.04 20.39
CA SER A 174 1.33 6.69 20.97
C SER A 174 0.60 5.74 21.93
N GLY A 175 -0.08 6.31 22.91
CA GLY A 175 -0.90 5.58 23.89
C GLY A 175 -2.37 5.91 23.72
N GLU A 176 -3.26 4.95 24.01
CA GLU A 176 -4.72 5.12 23.93
C GLU A 176 -5.22 6.34 24.74
N ASP A 177 -4.61 6.57 25.90
CA ASP A 177 -4.93 7.68 26.82
C ASP A 177 -3.95 8.87 26.70
N GLY A 178 -3.11 8.88 25.65
CA GLY A 178 -1.95 9.75 25.52
C GLY A 178 -0.68 9.11 26.10
N ILE A 179 0.47 9.66 25.73
CA ILE A 179 1.79 9.18 26.18
C ILE A 179 2.68 10.37 26.57
N SER A 180 3.54 10.18 27.56
CA SER A 180 4.45 11.19 28.10
C SER A 180 5.87 10.68 28.24
N GLU A 181 6.85 11.60 28.31
CA GLU A 181 8.26 11.24 28.53
C GLU A 181 8.43 10.36 29.77
N GLY A 182 9.16 9.25 29.60
CA GLY A 182 9.46 8.29 30.67
C GLY A 182 8.41 7.18 30.84
N GLU A 183 7.28 7.22 30.13
CA GLU A 183 6.38 6.06 30.04
C GLU A 183 6.94 4.95 29.17
N VAL A 184 7.79 5.31 28.20
CA VAL A 184 8.55 4.37 27.39
C VAL A 184 9.98 4.87 27.31
N GLU A 185 10.94 3.95 27.39
CA GLU A 185 12.37 4.28 27.30
C GLU A 185 13.19 3.20 26.59
N PHE A 186 14.26 3.63 25.91
CA PHE A 186 15.30 2.74 25.41
C PHE A 186 16.28 2.36 26.53
N ALA A 187 16.86 1.15 26.45
CA ALA A 187 17.84 0.70 27.46
C ALA A 187 19.17 1.47 27.41
N ARG A 188 19.49 2.08 26.27
CA ARG A 188 20.67 2.93 26.07
C ARG A 188 20.21 4.36 25.85
N ARG A 189 21.06 5.32 26.27
CA ARG A 189 20.86 6.77 26.50
C ARG A 189 20.26 7.63 25.37
N ASP A 190 19.60 7.01 24.39
CA ASP A 190 18.89 7.67 23.32
C ASP A 190 17.49 7.98 23.84
N ASP A 191 17.19 9.27 24.00
CA ASP A 191 15.94 9.71 24.61
C ASP A 191 14.84 9.73 23.53
N LEU A 192 13.75 9.01 23.80
CA LEU A 192 12.46 9.28 23.15
C LEU A 192 12.01 10.68 23.56
N LYS A 193 11.59 11.48 22.58
CA LYS A 193 11.14 12.87 22.79
C LYS A 193 9.65 12.98 22.57
N GLU A 194 8.98 13.72 23.43
CA GLU A 194 7.56 14.02 23.22
C GLU A 194 7.38 15.10 22.14
N VAL A 195 6.67 14.74 21.07
CA VAL A 195 6.30 15.62 19.95
C VAL A 195 4.82 15.42 19.67
N ASP A 196 4.02 16.48 19.81
CA ASP A 196 2.58 16.48 19.52
C ASP A 196 1.78 15.32 20.17
N GLY A 197 2.15 14.94 21.40
CA GLY A 197 1.48 13.87 22.16
C GLY A 197 1.89 12.45 21.77
N LYS A 198 3.03 12.31 21.09
CA LYS A 198 3.67 11.04 20.70
C LYS A 198 5.12 11.04 21.19
N LEU A 199 5.68 9.86 21.42
CA LEU A 199 7.11 9.71 21.67
C LEU A 199 7.83 9.34 20.37
N VAL A 200 8.83 10.12 19.98
CA VAL A 200 9.61 9.92 18.75
C VAL A 200 11.07 9.67 19.09
N GLY A 201 11.71 8.73 18.40
CA GLY A 201 13.16 8.51 18.51
C GLY A 201 13.74 7.75 17.33
N GLU A 202 15.06 7.58 17.36
CA GLU A 202 15.79 6.81 16.34
C GLU A 202 16.18 5.43 16.92
N ILE A 203 15.97 4.38 16.13
CA ILE A 203 16.31 2.98 16.44
C ILE A 203 17.76 2.71 16.02
N THR A 204 18.28 3.38 15.01
CA THR A 204 19.68 3.23 14.55
C THR A 204 20.60 4.21 15.29
N ASP A 205 21.84 3.78 15.58
CA ASP A 205 22.85 4.70 16.16
C ASP A 205 23.60 5.48 15.06
N GLU A 206 23.74 4.85 13.89
CA GLU A 206 24.40 5.38 12.70
C GLU A 206 23.59 4.92 11.47
N PRO A 207 23.61 5.68 10.36
CA PRO A 207 23.01 5.26 9.10
C PRO A 207 23.55 3.92 8.62
N ILE A 208 22.67 3.13 8.01
CA ILE A 208 22.95 1.79 7.51
C ILE A 208 23.13 1.86 6.00
N GLU A 209 24.30 1.44 5.51
CA GLU A 209 24.50 1.22 4.07
C GLU A 209 23.50 0.17 3.56
N PHE A 210 22.73 0.50 2.52
CA PHE A 210 21.63 -0.34 2.04
C PHE A 210 21.81 -0.80 0.57
N PRO A 211 22.83 -1.63 0.27
CA PRO A 211 23.07 -2.13 -1.08
C PRO A 211 22.00 -3.15 -1.52
N PRO A 212 21.90 -3.47 -2.82
CA PRO A 212 21.00 -4.51 -3.35
C PRO A 212 21.16 -5.84 -2.61
N ASP A 213 20.06 -6.58 -2.49
CA ASP A 213 20.00 -7.94 -1.90
C ASP A 213 20.49 -8.05 -0.44
N VAL A 214 20.62 -6.94 0.29
CA VAL A 214 21.03 -6.97 1.71
C VAL A 214 19.90 -7.51 2.59
N ASN A 215 20.25 -8.21 3.67
CA ASN A 215 19.32 -8.59 4.73
C ASN A 215 20.00 -8.30 6.07
N ILE A 216 19.32 -7.56 6.95
CA ILE A 216 19.85 -7.02 8.19
C ILE A 216 18.83 -7.28 9.30
N ASP A 217 19.29 -7.91 10.37
CA ASP A 217 18.48 -8.08 11.58
C ASP A 217 18.96 -7.08 12.63
N LEU A 218 18.00 -6.35 13.22
CA LEU A 218 18.24 -5.33 14.23
C LEU A 218 17.47 -5.67 15.50
N THR A 219 18.04 -5.30 16.64
CA THR A 219 17.39 -5.47 17.95
C THR A 219 17.51 -4.19 18.74
N ARG A 220 16.39 -3.74 19.32
CA ARG A 220 16.38 -2.63 20.29
C ARG A 220 15.55 -2.92 21.52
N ASP A 221 16.18 -2.72 22.66
CA ASP A 221 15.57 -2.94 23.97
C ASP A 221 14.71 -1.72 24.34
N LEU A 222 13.42 -1.96 24.54
CA LEU A 222 12.43 -0.95 24.95
C LEU A 222 11.72 -1.40 26.23
N ALA A 223 11.52 -0.48 27.17
CA ALA A 223 10.71 -0.72 28.37
C ALA A 223 9.46 0.16 28.36
N PHE A 224 8.32 -0.43 28.73
CA PHE A 224 7.05 0.27 28.94
C PHE A 224 6.78 0.38 30.44
N ASN A 225 6.90 1.58 31.00
CA ASN A 225 6.85 1.84 32.45
C ASN A 225 5.41 1.98 33.00
N SER A 226 4.41 2.01 32.13
CA SER A 226 2.99 1.98 32.50
C SER A 226 2.24 0.86 31.77
N THR A 227 1.22 0.30 32.43
CA THR A 227 0.31 -0.66 31.83
C THR A 227 -0.60 0.03 30.82
N GLY A 228 -0.81 -0.55 29.66
CA GLY A 228 -1.63 0.08 28.62
C GLY A 228 -1.52 -0.58 27.26
N SER A 229 -2.22 -0.01 26.30
CA SER A 229 -2.09 -0.31 24.88
C SER A 229 -1.33 0.83 24.21
N TYR A 230 -0.35 0.47 23.40
CA TYR A 230 0.50 1.39 22.66
C TYR A 230 0.47 1.04 21.18
N ASP A 231 0.31 2.06 20.37
CA ASP A 231 0.47 1.96 18.92
C ASP A 231 1.87 2.49 18.58
N LEU A 232 2.65 1.65 17.91
CA LEU A 232 4.01 1.94 17.48
C LEU A 232 4.02 2.02 15.96
N GLU A 233 4.79 2.96 15.43
CA GLU A 233 5.03 3.11 14.01
C GLU A 233 6.53 3.14 13.78
N ILE A 234 7.03 2.21 12.97
CA ILE A 234 8.45 2.12 12.61
C ILE A 234 8.59 2.60 11.18
N THR A 235 9.42 3.62 10.96
CA THR A 235 9.65 4.19 9.65
C THR A 235 11.11 4.03 9.27
N VAL A 236 11.35 3.47 8.08
CA VAL A 236 12.65 3.50 7.43
C VAL A 236 12.71 4.79 6.64
N VAL A 237 13.74 5.59 6.91
CA VAL A 237 13.95 6.92 6.33
C VAL A 237 15.27 6.91 5.57
N ASP A 238 15.29 7.54 4.40
CA ASP A 238 16.54 7.83 3.68
C ASP A 238 17.32 8.93 4.42
N ASP A 239 18.58 8.64 4.78
CA ASP A 239 19.39 9.52 5.64
C ASP A 239 19.74 10.87 4.98
N GLU A 240 19.86 10.90 3.66
CA GLU A 240 20.22 12.14 2.95
C GLU A 240 19.02 13.08 2.73
N SER A 241 17.85 12.50 2.44
CA SER A 241 16.65 13.25 2.04
C SER A 241 15.62 13.44 3.15
N ASP A 242 15.72 12.69 4.24
CA ASP A 242 14.70 12.58 5.29
C ASP A 242 13.32 12.09 4.77
N GLU A 243 13.29 11.46 3.58
CA GLU A 243 12.06 10.91 3.01
C GLU A 243 11.77 9.52 3.57
N ALA A 244 10.51 9.27 3.96
CA ALA A 244 10.07 7.96 4.40
C ALA A 244 10.04 6.98 3.23
N VAL A 245 10.71 5.84 3.39
CA VAL A 245 10.81 4.77 2.39
C VAL A 245 9.74 3.70 2.63
N VAL A 246 9.60 3.26 3.89
CA VAL A 246 8.56 2.31 4.32
C VAL A 246 8.19 2.58 5.77
N THR A 247 6.91 2.43 6.08
CA THR A 247 6.37 2.61 7.43
C THR A 247 5.54 1.39 7.81
N LEU A 248 5.78 0.86 9.01
CA LEU A 248 5.09 -0.33 9.53
C LEU A 248 4.47 -0.04 10.90
N PRO A 249 3.13 0.07 10.99
CA PRO A 249 2.44 0.20 12.27
C PRO A 249 2.23 -1.17 12.95
N PHE A 250 2.34 -1.21 14.27
CA PHE A 250 2.02 -2.38 15.09
C PHE A 250 1.65 -1.99 16.52
N GLY A 251 0.93 -2.88 17.21
CA GLY A 251 0.46 -2.63 18.58
C GLY A 251 1.19 -3.48 19.63
N ILE A 252 1.52 -2.87 20.76
CA ILE A 252 2.03 -3.56 21.96
C ILE A 252 1.09 -3.31 23.13
N ARG A 253 0.84 -4.35 23.92
CA ARG A 253 0.15 -4.25 25.21
C ARG A 253 1.12 -4.49 26.36
N SER A 254 1.33 -3.48 27.20
CA SER A 254 2.07 -3.59 28.45
C SER A 254 1.13 -4.03 29.57
N VAL A 255 1.46 -5.11 30.25
CA VAL A 255 0.68 -5.67 31.37
C VAL A 255 1.53 -5.81 32.63
N ASP A 256 0.94 -5.47 33.78
CA ASP A 256 1.54 -5.76 35.08
C ASP A 256 1.26 -7.23 35.38
N THR A 257 2.29 -8.06 35.27
CA THR A 257 2.19 -9.50 35.54
C THR A 257 2.20 -9.81 37.03
N GLY A 258 2.64 -8.89 37.89
CA GLY A 258 2.79 -9.09 39.34
C GLY A 258 3.67 -10.30 39.72
N ASP A 259 4.16 -10.32 40.95
CA ASP A 259 4.54 -11.60 41.56
C ASP A 259 3.24 -12.40 41.78
N GLU A 260 3.10 -13.55 41.10
CA GLU A 260 2.00 -14.54 41.16
C GLU A 260 0.95 -14.50 40.00
N LEU A 261 1.32 -15.07 38.86
CA LEU A 261 0.37 -15.84 38.04
C LEU A 261 -0.12 -17.04 38.87
N GLU A 262 -1.13 -16.84 39.72
CA GLU A 262 -1.88 -17.95 40.31
C GLU A 262 -2.68 -18.61 39.19
N ILE A 263 -2.12 -19.70 38.64
CA ILE A 263 -2.80 -20.57 37.69
C ILE A 263 -4.01 -21.16 38.43
N CYS A 264 -5.18 -20.56 38.24
CA CYS A 264 -6.44 -21.19 38.63
C CYS A 264 -6.70 -22.36 37.67
N GLU A 265 -6.30 -23.58 38.08
CA GLU A 265 -6.85 -24.80 37.48
C GLU A 265 -8.36 -24.85 37.78
N GLY A 266 -9.18 -24.76 36.73
CA GLY A 266 -10.63 -24.94 36.76
C GLY A 266 -11.11 -25.76 35.58
#